data_AF-A0A3D0S3P7-F1
#
_entry.id   AF-A0A3D0S3P7-F1
#
_cell.length_a   1.000
_cell.length_b   1.000
_cell.length_c   1.000
_cell.angle_alpha   90.00
_cell.angle_beta   90.00
_cell.angle_gamma   90.00
#
_symmetry.space_group_name_H-M   'P 1'
#
loop_
_entity.id
_entity.type
_entity.pdbx_description
1 polymer ?
#
loop_
_entity_poly.entity_id
_entity_poly.type
_entity_poly.pdbx_seq_one_letter_code
_entity_poly.pdbx_strand_id
1 'polypeptide(L)'
;MRLDYLTIFPDYFAPLQQSLTGKAAEKGLLEVQVHDLRRWTHDRHRTVDDAPFGGGAGMVLKPEPFGEAFDALDIDGATIVVPTPSGTPFSETLARELAARERLVFLCGRYEGIDQRVLHHAATRAEVVEVSLGDYVLNGGEVAALAITEAVVRLLPGFMGNAASLVEESHADGLLEYPVYTRPASWLGLDVPPVLLSGDHAAISQWRTEAARRRTAQRRPDLLHASAAATSWEIVPAVPGDAGELLTLQRACWVQEALANDSLADIPALHESLDDVLDWMRDWSTWVVRSEGRLVGAVRGRLEPVEGSGRGFAWAIGRVMVAPDLQGRGLGRALLAHIESVAAPEATSYRLFTGARSTDNIRMYKKAGYRVRTDLDAPPLAVLLTKRL
;
A
#
# COMPACT_ATOMS: atom_id res chain seq x y z
N MET A 1 -13.13 4.84 -25.24
CA MET A 1 -13.15 6.06 -24.41
C MET A 1 -12.91 7.27 -25.30
N ARG A 2 -13.60 8.38 -25.06
CA ARG A 2 -13.41 9.66 -25.77
C ARG A 2 -12.69 10.68 -24.88
N LEU A 3 -11.73 11.39 -25.44
CA LEU A 3 -10.90 12.38 -24.79
C LEU A 3 -10.96 13.69 -25.59
N ASP A 4 -11.54 14.74 -25.02
CA ASP A 4 -11.55 16.08 -25.59
C ASP A 4 -10.58 16.98 -24.81
N TYR A 5 -9.77 17.79 -25.50
CA TYR A 5 -8.84 18.74 -24.87
C TYR A 5 -9.18 20.16 -25.30
N LEU A 6 -9.57 21.01 -24.34
CA LEU A 6 -9.70 22.45 -24.55
C LEU A 6 -8.38 23.13 -24.17
N THR A 7 -7.67 23.68 -25.15
CA THR A 7 -6.35 24.29 -24.97
C THR A 7 -6.14 25.45 -25.91
N ILE A 8 -5.18 26.32 -25.60
CA ILE A 8 -4.68 27.34 -26.53
C ILE A 8 -3.38 26.89 -27.24
N PHE A 9 -2.94 25.64 -27.05
CA PHE A 9 -1.77 25.04 -27.70
C PHE A 9 -2.11 23.63 -28.22
N PRO A 10 -2.91 23.51 -29.30
CA PRO A 10 -3.33 22.20 -29.80
C PRO A 10 -2.14 21.29 -30.18
N ASP A 11 -1.08 21.85 -30.75
CA ASP A 11 0.11 21.10 -31.16
C ASP A 11 0.86 20.44 -29.98
N TYR A 12 0.60 20.90 -28.74
CA TYR A 12 1.18 20.30 -27.53
C TYR A 12 0.75 18.82 -27.36
N PHE A 13 -0.37 18.44 -27.96
CA PHE A 13 -0.93 17.08 -27.89
C PHE A 13 -0.47 16.14 -29.01
N ALA A 14 0.46 16.58 -29.87
CA ALA A 14 1.09 15.71 -30.87
C ALA A 14 1.65 14.37 -30.31
N PRO A 15 2.16 14.28 -29.06
CA PRO A 15 2.59 13.00 -28.47
C PRO A 15 1.50 11.94 -28.37
N LEU A 16 0.21 12.31 -28.28
CA LEU A 16 -0.90 11.34 -28.20
C LEU A 16 -1.04 10.48 -29.48
N GLN A 17 -0.47 10.93 -30.60
CA GLN A 17 -0.43 10.19 -31.86
C GLN A 17 0.72 9.18 -31.93
N GLN A 18 1.56 9.09 -30.90
CA GLN A 18 2.74 8.24 -30.88
C GLN A 18 2.51 6.95 -30.09
N SER A 19 3.36 5.94 -30.34
CA SER A 19 3.46 4.72 -29.53
C SER A 19 2.11 3.98 -29.31
N LEU A 20 1.86 3.47 -28.11
CA LEU A 20 0.66 2.70 -27.77
C LEU A 20 -0.62 3.53 -27.83
N THR A 21 -0.57 4.81 -27.45
CA THR A 21 -1.72 5.71 -27.50
C THR A 21 -2.19 5.93 -28.94
N GLY A 22 -1.27 6.22 -29.85
CA GLY A 22 -1.58 6.32 -31.29
C GLY A 22 -2.16 5.03 -31.86
N LYS A 23 -1.55 3.88 -31.55
CA LYS A 23 -2.08 2.56 -31.95
C LYS A 23 -3.47 2.27 -31.39
N ALA A 24 -3.76 2.71 -30.17
CA ALA A 24 -5.07 2.55 -29.55
C ALA A 24 -6.12 3.42 -30.24
N ALA A 25 -5.76 4.64 -30.66
CA ALA A 25 -6.63 5.49 -31.48
C ALA A 25 -6.90 4.88 -32.87
N GLU A 26 -5.86 4.39 -33.57
CA GLU A 26 -6.01 3.71 -34.87
C GLU A 26 -6.92 2.49 -34.81
N LYS A 27 -6.93 1.78 -33.68
CA LYS A 27 -7.78 0.61 -33.43
C LYS A 27 -9.19 0.97 -32.92
N GLY A 28 -9.50 2.25 -32.77
CA GLY A 28 -10.79 2.72 -32.26
C GLY A 28 -11.03 2.47 -30.77
N LEU A 29 -9.99 2.13 -30.00
CA LEU A 29 -10.09 2.03 -28.54
C LEU A 29 -10.22 3.43 -27.90
N LEU A 30 -9.63 4.43 -28.57
CA LEU A 30 -9.61 5.82 -28.17
C LEU A 30 -10.11 6.73 -29.27
N GLU A 31 -10.92 7.70 -28.89
CA GLU A 31 -11.21 8.87 -29.70
C GLU A 31 -10.56 10.09 -29.03
N VAL A 32 -9.67 10.76 -29.74
CA VAL A 32 -8.91 11.92 -29.23
C VAL A 32 -9.26 13.14 -30.07
N GLN A 33 -9.79 14.18 -29.44
CA GLN A 33 -10.15 15.44 -30.08
C GLN A 33 -9.46 16.60 -29.36
N VAL A 34 -8.70 17.41 -30.11
CA VAL A 34 -8.00 18.57 -29.55
C VAL A 34 -8.57 19.83 -30.15
N HIS A 35 -9.03 20.73 -29.28
CA HIS A 35 -9.77 21.93 -29.66
C HIS A 35 -9.01 23.19 -29.24
N ASP A 36 -8.67 24.03 -30.21
CA ASP A 36 -8.12 25.36 -29.96
C ASP A 36 -9.22 26.28 -29.43
N LEU A 37 -9.11 26.67 -28.16
CA LEU A 37 -10.09 27.52 -27.47
C LEU A 37 -10.32 28.85 -28.19
N ARG A 38 -9.31 29.33 -28.93
CA ARG A 38 -9.40 30.54 -29.77
C ARG A 38 -10.40 30.42 -30.94
N ARG A 39 -11.04 29.26 -31.15
CA ARG A 39 -12.12 29.12 -32.14
C ARG A 39 -13.43 29.75 -31.68
N TRP A 40 -13.59 29.93 -30.37
CA TRP A 40 -14.77 30.52 -29.73
C TRP A 40 -14.53 31.96 -29.25
N THR A 41 -13.73 32.70 -30.01
CA THR A 41 -13.45 34.12 -29.78
C THR A 41 -13.92 34.93 -30.98
N HIS A 42 -14.49 36.11 -30.74
CA HIS A 42 -15.13 36.92 -31.78
C HIS A 42 -14.36 38.18 -32.17
N ASP A 43 -13.27 38.50 -31.47
CA ASP A 43 -12.41 39.63 -31.79
C ASP A 43 -11.33 39.25 -32.82
N ARG A 44 -10.81 40.25 -33.53
CA ARG A 44 -9.79 40.07 -34.56
C ARG A 44 -8.49 39.42 -34.03
N HIS A 45 -8.17 39.62 -32.76
CA HIS A 45 -6.94 39.12 -32.15
C HIS A 45 -7.11 37.73 -31.54
N ARG A 46 -8.33 37.15 -31.58
CA ARG A 46 -8.68 35.87 -30.99
C ARG A 46 -8.27 35.79 -29.51
N THR A 47 -8.69 36.81 -28.77
CA THR A 47 -8.29 37.06 -27.38
C THR A 47 -9.03 36.09 -26.44
N VAL A 48 -8.27 35.27 -25.72
CA VAL A 48 -8.78 34.24 -24.80
C VAL A 48 -8.55 34.57 -23.32
N ASP A 49 -7.88 35.68 -23.03
CA ASP A 49 -7.49 36.09 -21.68
C ASP A 49 -7.72 37.59 -21.46
N ASP A 50 -7.84 37.98 -20.20
CA ASP A 50 -7.94 39.38 -19.77
C ASP A 50 -7.29 39.57 -18.39
N ALA A 51 -7.10 40.83 -17.95
CA ALA A 51 -6.55 41.14 -16.64
C ALA A 51 -7.50 40.68 -15.51
N PRO A 52 -6.97 40.18 -14.37
CA PRO A 52 -7.80 39.73 -13.26
C PRO A 52 -8.57 40.88 -12.60
N PHE A 53 -9.83 40.65 -12.25
CA PHE A 53 -10.56 41.52 -11.33
C PHE A 53 -9.88 41.54 -9.95
N GLY A 54 -9.85 42.72 -9.32
CA GLY A 54 -9.14 42.94 -8.05
C GLY A 54 -7.67 43.37 -8.21
N GLY A 55 -7.17 43.42 -9.45
CA GLY A 55 -5.76 43.72 -9.74
C GLY A 55 -4.84 42.52 -9.53
N GLY A 56 -3.56 42.70 -9.83
CA GLY A 56 -2.57 41.62 -9.85
C GLY A 56 -1.76 41.60 -11.13
N ALA A 57 -0.67 40.84 -11.15
CA ALA A 57 0.07 40.57 -12.38
C ALA A 57 -0.56 39.37 -13.13
N GLY A 58 -0.23 39.23 -14.41
CA GLY A 58 -0.68 38.11 -15.22
C GLY A 58 -2.06 38.31 -15.87
N MET A 59 -2.56 37.24 -16.48
CA MET A 59 -3.81 37.20 -17.24
C MET A 59 -4.64 36.00 -16.79
N VAL A 60 -5.97 36.06 -16.95
CA VAL A 60 -6.89 34.97 -16.64
C VAL A 60 -7.65 34.60 -17.90
N LEU A 61 -7.78 33.30 -18.19
CA LEU A 61 -8.56 32.85 -19.33
C LEU A 61 -10.04 33.19 -19.14
N LYS A 62 -10.61 33.83 -20.16
CA LYS A 62 -11.96 34.39 -20.18
C LYS A 62 -13.02 33.29 -20.15
N PRO A 63 -14.18 33.53 -19.51
CA PRO A 63 -15.23 32.52 -19.41
C PRO A 63 -16.00 32.27 -20.71
N GLU A 64 -16.16 33.28 -21.58
CA GLU A 64 -17.03 33.18 -22.76
C GLU A 64 -16.59 32.10 -23.76
N PRO A 65 -15.29 32.00 -24.14
CA PRO A 65 -14.85 30.93 -25.04
C PRO A 65 -15.08 29.52 -24.49
N PHE A 66 -14.98 29.33 -23.17
CA PHE A 66 -15.29 28.03 -22.55
C PHE A 66 -16.78 27.73 -22.59
N GLY A 67 -17.64 28.70 -22.31
CA GLY A 67 -19.10 28.52 -22.39
C GLY A 67 -19.55 28.06 -23.78
N GLU A 68 -19.09 28.74 -24.83
CA GLU A 68 -19.42 28.34 -26.21
C GLU A 68 -18.80 27.00 -26.60
N ALA A 69 -17.60 26.69 -26.08
CA ALA A 69 -17.00 25.37 -26.28
C ALA A 69 -17.80 24.25 -25.60
N PHE A 70 -18.33 24.49 -24.40
CA PHE A 70 -19.16 23.53 -23.69
C PHE A 70 -20.46 23.23 -24.44
N ASP A 71 -21.09 24.25 -25.01
CA ASP A 71 -22.28 24.09 -25.85
C ASP A 71 -21.95 23.33 -27.15
N ALA A 72 -20.86 23.72 -27.83
CA ALA A 72 -20.47 23.08 -29.09
C ALA A 72 -20.06 21.61 -28.92
N LEU A 73 -19.48 21.26 -27.78
CA LEU A 73 -19.03 19.91 -27.48
C LEU A 73 -20.10 19.04 -26.80
N ASP A 74 -21.23 19.61 -26.40
CA ASP A 74 -22.27 18.95 -25.61
C ASP A 74 -21.67 18.17 -24.44
N ILE A 75 -21.16 18.90 -23.44
CA ILE A 75 -20.40 18.31 -22.33
C ILE A 75 -21.27 17.55 -21.32
N ASP A 76 -22.58 17.52 -21.49
CA ASP A 76 -23.50 16.91 -20.54
C ASP A 76 -23.18 15.41 -20.40
N GLY A 77 -23.06 14.94 -19.15
CA GLY A 77 -22.67 13.55 -18.84
C GLY A 77 -21.18 13.21 -19.03
N ALA A 78 -20.34 14.15 -19.47
CA ALA A 78 -18.89 13.97 -19.48
C ALA A 78 -18.29 14.15 -18.07
N THR A 79 -17.02 13.78 -17.92
CA THR A 79 -16.19 14.16 -16.75
C THR A 79 -15.20 15.23 -17.18
N ILE A 80 -15.33 16.43 -16.63
CA ILE A 80 -14.43 17.55 -16.85
C ILE A 80 -13.24 17.41 -15.91
N VAL A 81 -12.04 17.28 -16.48
CA VAL A 81 -10.79 17.20 -15.73
C VAL A 81 -10.08 18.55 -15.85
N VAL A 82 -9.82 19.19 -14.72
CA VAL A 82 -9.16 20.51 -14.69
C VAL A 82 -7.80 20.37 -14.02
N PRO A 83 -6.70 20.31 -14.79
CA PRO A 83 -5.37 20.35 -14.22
C PRO A 83 -5.11 21.69 -13.52
N THR A 84 -4.89 21.65 -12.21
CA THR A 84 -4.60 22.82 -11.38
C THR A 84 -3.78 22.41 -10.15
N PRO A 85 -2.76 23.19 -9.72
CA PRO A 85 -1.99 22.87 -8.53
C PRO A 85 -2.81 22.86 -7.24
N SER A 86 -3.99 23.51 -7.22
CA SER A 86 -4.93 23.49 -6.09
C SER A 86 -5.84 22.25 -6.05
N GLY A 87 -5.74 21.36 -7.04
CA GLY A 87 -6.58 20.18 -7.17
C GLY A 87 -6.16 19.03 -6.26
N THR A 88 -6.93 17.95 -6.26
CA THR A 88 -6.56 16.73 -5.54
C THR A 88 -5.31 16.12 -6.19
N PRO A 89 -4.27 15.73 -5.42
CA PRO A 89 -3.09 15.07 -5.98
C PRO A 89 -3.45 13.83 -6.80
N PHE A 90 -2.92 13.76 -8.03
CA PHE A 90 -3.15 12.64 -8.91
C PHE A 90 -2.52 11.36 -8.35
N SER A 91 -3.29 10.28 -8.36
CA SER A 91 -2.89 8.98 -7.83
C SER A 91 -3.34 7.85 -8.75
N GLU A 92 -2.76 6.67 -8.55
CA GLU A 92 -3.18 5.46 -9.28
C GLU A 92 -4.65 5.11 -9.04
N THR A 93 -5.18 5.41 -7.84
CA THR A 93 -6.61 5.26 -7.53
C THR A 93 -7.46 6.18 -8.41
N LEU A 94 -7.11 7.46 -8.48
CA LEU A 94 -7.83 8.42 -9.32
C LEU A 94 -7.70 8.07 -10.81
N ALA A 95 -6.55 7.55 -11.25
CA ALA A 95 -6.38 7.06 -12.62
C ALA A 95 -7.36 5.93 -12.94
N ARG A 96 -7.59 4.98 -12.03
CA ARG A 96 -8.58 3.90 -12.19
C ARG A 96 -10.01 4.41 -12.21
N GLU A 97 -10.34 5.38 -11.37
CA GLU A 97 -11.65 6.03 -11.34
C GLU A 97 -11.95 6.75 -12.67
N LEU A 98 -10.97 7.50 -13.20
CA LEU A 98 -11.08 8.18 -14.49
C LEU A 98 -11.10 7.18 -15.66
N ALA A 99 -10.39 6.05 -15.55
CA ALA A 99 -10.38 5.00 -16.58
C ALA A 99 -11.75 4.32 -16.76
N ALA A 100 -12.60 4.37 -15.74
CA ALA A 100 -13.96 3.84 -15.79
C ALA A 100 -14.95 4.77 -16.51
N ARG A 101 -14.55 5.99 -16.89
CA ARG A 101 -15.44 6.96 -17.54
C ARG A 101 -15.45 6.79 -19.05
N GLU A 102 -16.59 7.04 -19.68
CA GLU A 102 -16.71 6.93 -21.14
C GLU A 102 -16.06 8.11 -21.86
N ARG A 103 -16.18 9.31 -21.29
CA ARG A 103 -15.73 10.58 -21.87
C ARG A 103 -15.08 11.50 -20.84
N LEU A 104 -13.86 11.94 -21.14
CA LEU A 104 -13.13 12.96 -20.38
C LEU A 104 -12.96 14.23 -21.23
N VAL A 105 -13.14 15.40 -20.61
CA VAL A 105 -12.88 16.71 -21.24
C VAL A 105 -11.87 17.47 -20.38
N PHE A 106 -10.68 17.73 -20.91
CA PHE A 106 -9.62 18.42 -20.20
C PHE A 106 -9.68 19.93 -20.43
N LEU A 107 -9.71 20.72 -19.35
CA LEU A 107 -9.59 22.18 -19.41
C LEU A 107 -8.16 22.60 -19.11
N CYS A 108 -7.36 22.84 -20.15
CA CYS A 108 -5.95 23.19 -19.98
C CYS A 108 -5.80 24.69 -19.66
N GLY A 109 -5.61 25.00 -18.39
CA GLY A 109 -5.32 26.36 -17.93
C GLY A 109 -3.97 26.89 -18.41
N ARG A 110 -3.86 28.22 -18.52
CA ARG A 110 -2.64 28.99 -18.80
C ARG A 110 -2.68 30.28 -17.99
N TYR A 111 -1.55 31.00 -17.98
CA TYR A 111 -1.41 32.24 -17.24
C TYR A 111 -1.71 32.04 -15.74
N GLU A 112 -2.52 32.88 -15.11
CA GLU A 112 -2.96 32.72 -13.71
C GLU A 112 -4.09 31.69 -13.55
N GLY A 113 -4.62 31.16 -14.65
CA GLY A 113 -5.62 30.09 -14.65
C GLY A 113 -6.87 30.42 -15.47
N ILE A 114 -7.95 29.73 -15.14
CA ILE A 114 -9.26 29.85 -15.77
C ILE A 114 -10.17 30.65 -14.82
N ASP A 115 -11.01 31.53 -15.35
CA ASP A 115 -12.04 32.20 -14.55
C ASP A 115 -12.87 31.16 -13.77
N GLN A 116 -12.94 31.30 -12.44
CA GLN A 116 -13.59 30.34 -11.55
C GLN A 116 -15.05 30.05 -11.93
N ARG A 117 -15.75 31.00 -12.55
CA ARG A 117 -17.13 30.83 -13.00
C ARG A 117 -17.26 29.77 -14.09
N VAL A 118 -16.21 29.51 -14.86
CA VAL A 118 -16.17 28.40 -15.84
C VAL A 118 -16.33 27.06 -15.14
N LEU A 119 -15.59 26.85 -14.04
CA LEU A 119 -15.67 25.61 -13.27
C LEU A 119 -17.03 25.48 -12.60
N HIS A 120 -17.55 26.57 -12.02
CA HIS A 120 -18.90 26.57 -11.45
C HIS A 120 -19.97 26.23 -12.50
N HIS A 121 -19.86 26.80 -13.70
CA HIS A 121 -20.79 26.51 -14.78
C HIS A 121 -20.66 25.07 -15.29
N ALA A 122 -19.45 24.58 -15.50
CA ALA A 122 -19.19 23.19 -15.87
C ALA A 122 -19.81 22.21 -14.86
N ALA A 123 -19.70 22.49 -13.56
CA ALA A 123 -20.26 21.68 -12.48
C ALA A 123 -21.80 21.63 -12.46
N THR A 124 -22.49 22.55 -13.15
CA THR A 124 -23.95 22.47 -13.33
C THR A 124 -24.39 21.49 -14.43
N ARG A 125 -23.44 21.03 -15.25
CA ARG A 125 -23.68 20.24 -16.47
C ARG A 125 -23.01 18.87 -16.47
N ALA A 126 -21.86 18.79 -15.80
CA ALA A 126 -20.97 17.65 -15.83
C ALA A 126 -20.25 17.49 -14.49
N GLU A 127 -19.68 16.31 -14.24
CA GLU A 127 -18.79 16.12 -13.10
C GLU A 127 -17.49 16.88 -13.33
N VAL A 128 -17.04 17.66 -12.35
CA VAL A 128 -15.79 18.42 -12.41
C VAL A 128 -14.80 17.84 -11.40
N VAL A 129 -13.62 17.47 -11.89
CA VAL A 129 -12.52 16.93 -11.11
C VAL A 129 -11.31 17.83 -11.28
N GLU A 130 -10.99 18.61 -10.25
CA GLU A 130 -9.76 19.40 -10.18
C GLU A 130 -8.59 18.51 -9.74
N VAL A 131 -7.53 18.43 -10.55
CA VAL A 131 -6.43 17.49 -10.37
C VAL A 131 -5.09 18.21 -10.33
N SER A 132 -4.31 17.96 -9.29
CA SER A 132 -2.91 18.41 -9.19
C SER A 132 -1.96 17.29 -9.59
N LEU A 133 -0.95 17.60 -10.42
CA LEU A 133 0.10 16.62 -10.76
C LEU A 133 1.17 16.50 -9.65
N GLY A 134 1.10 17.36 -8.63
CA GLY A 134 1.98 17.39 -7.47
C GLY A 134 2.29 18.80 -7.01
N ASP A 135 3.07 18.91 -5.93
CA ASP A 135 3.34 20.18 -5.24
C ASP A 135 4.41 21.03 -5.95
N TYR A 136 4.11 21.44 -7.18
CA TYR A 136 4.93 22.30 -8.03
C TYR A 136 4.05 23.01 -9.06
N VAL A 137 4.59 24.06 -9.70
CA VAL A 137 3.86 24.88 -10.68
C VAL A 137 4.40 24.64 -12.09
N LEU A 138 3.48 24.45 -13.04
CA LEU A 138 3.77 24.32 -14.47
C LEU A 138 3.26 25.56 -15.22
N ASN A 139 3.80 25.80 -16.43
CA ASN A 139 3.36 26.91 -17.28
C ASN A 139 1.94 26.72 -17.88
N GLY A 140 1.34 25.55 -17.71
CA GLY A 140 0.03 25.23 -18.28
C GLY A 140 -0.42 23.80 -17.99
N GLY A 141 -1.72 23.58 -18.18
CA GLY A 141 -2.37 22.30 -17.91
C GLY A 141 -2.08 21.19 -18.94
N GLU A 142 -1.50 21.49 -20.10
CA GLU A 142 -1.33 20.50 -21.17
C GLU A 142 -0.41 19.34 -20.79
N VAL A 143 0.69 19.61 -20.08
CA VAL A 143 1.61 18.57 -19.59
C VAL A 143 0.90 17.65 -18.59
N ALA A 144 0.10 18.23 -17.69
CA ALA A 144 -0.66 17.46 -16.73
C ALA A 144 -1.78 16.65 -17.40
N ALA A 145 -2.47 17.21 -18.38
CA ALA A 145 -3.46 16.48 -19.18
C ALA A 145 -2.83 15.28 -19.91
N LEU A 146 -1.63 15.44 -20.49
CA LEU A 146 -0.88 14.34 -21.11
C LEU A 146 -0.52 13.25 -20.09
N ALA A 147 0.04 13.63 -18.94
CA ALA A 147 0.45 12.69 -17.89
C ALA A 147 -0.75 11.90 -17.33
N ILE A 148 -1.87 12.60 -17.04
CA ILE A 148 -3.12 11.98 -16.59
C ILE A 148 -3.64 11.04 -17.68
N THR A 149 -3.62 11.46 -18.95
CA THR A 149 -4.07 10.63 -20.08
C THR A 149 -3.27 9.34 -20.16
N GLU A 150 -1.93 9.38 -20.12
CA GLU A 150 -1.11 8.17 -20.19
C GLU A 150 -1.42 7.19 -19.05
N ALA A 151 -1.59 7.71 -17.83
CA ALA A 151 -1.93 6.89 -16.67
C ALA A 151 -3.34 6.29 -16.77
N VAL A 152 -4.33 7.05 -17.25
CA VAL A 152 -5.72 6.57 -17.39
C VAL A 152 -5.83 5.55 -18.51
N VAL A 153 -5.26 5.87 -19.66
CA VAL A 153 -5.52 5.13 -20.89
C VAL A 153 -4.86 3.74 -20.89
N ARG A 154 -3.73 3.60 -20.19
CA ARG A 154 -3.04 2.30 -20.04
C ARG A 154 -3.88 1.26 -19.31
N LEU A 155 -4.86 1.70 -18.51
CA LEU A 155 -5.73 0.84 -17.71
C LEU A 155 -6.92 0.31 -18.53
N LEU A 156 -7.14 0.81 -19.74
CA LEU A 156 -8.27 0.38 -20.56
C LEU A 156 -8.12 -1.08 -21.02
N PRO A 157 -9.21 -1.87 -21.01
CA PRO A 157 -9.21 -3.22 -21.57
C PRO A 157 -8.74 -3.22 -23.03
N GLY A 158 -7.74 -4.04 -23.34
CA GLY A 158 -7.18 -4.14 -24.69
C GLY A 158 -6.12 -3.09 -25.06
N PHE A 159 -5.78 -2.17 -24.15
CA PHE A 159 -4.67 -1.23 -24.36
C PHE A 159 -3.31 -1.92 -24.22
N MET A 160 -3.08 -2.56 -23.07
CA MET A 160 -1.84 -3.29 -22.79
C MET A 160 -1.90 -4.69 -23.40
N GLY A 161 -0.82 -5.10 -24.08
CA GLY A 161 -0.72 -6.42 -24.72
C GLY A 161 -0.64 -7.59 -23.73
N ASN A 162 -0.16 -7.36 -22.51
CA ASN A 162 -0.12 -8.35 -21.43
C ASN A 162 -0.74 -7.76 -20.17
N ALA A 163 -1.94 -8.22 -19.79
CA ALA A 163 -2.62 -7.75 -18.59
C ALA A 163 -1.85 -8.05 -17.29
N ALA A 164 -0.98 -9.07 -17.28
CA ALA A 164 -0.15 -9.38 -16.12
C ALA A 164 0.86 -8.27 -15.79
N SER A 165 1.25 -7.45 -16.77
CA SER A 165 2.15 -6.31 -16.54
C SER A 165 1.55 -5.28 -15.59
N LEU A 166 0.24 -5.04 -15.64
CA LEU A 166 -0.44 -4.09 -14.76
C LEU A 166 -0.47 -4.55 -13.29
N VAL A 167 -0.26 -5.85 -13.03
CA VAL A 167 -0.28 -6.41 -11.67
C VAL A 167 1.08 -6.27 -10.99
N GLU A 168 2.18 -6.30 -11.74
CA GLU A 168 3.54 -6.19 -11.21
C GLU A 168 4.07 -4.74 -11.17
N GLU A 169 3.30 -3.78 -11.70
CA GLU A 169 3.63 -2.36 -11.72
C GLU A 169 3.68 -1.74 -10.31
N SER A 170 4.48 -0.68 -10.17
CA SER A 170 4.52 0.10 -8.94
C SER A 170 3.13 0.64 -8.58
N HIS A 171 2.80 0.61 -7.30
CA HIS A 171 1.52 1.04 -6.69
C HIS A 171 0.32 0.12 -6.95
N ALA A 172 0.45 -0.97 -7.72
CA ALA A 172 -0.63 -1.93 -7.93
C ALA A 172 -1.04 -2.64 -6.61
N ASP A 173 -0.06 -3.00 -5.78
CA ASP A 173 -0.24 -3.61 -4.45
C ASP A 173 0.23 -2.69 -3.30
N GLY A 174 0.45 -1.41 -3.60
CA GLY A 174 1.00 -0.43 -2.66
C GLY A 174 2.52 -0.44 -2.53
N LEU A 175 3.25 -1.30 -3.27
CA LEU A 175 4.71 -1.33 -3.28
C LEU A 175 5.31 -0.71 -4.55
N LEU A 176 6.59 -0.37 -4.51
CA LEU A 176 7.38 -0.09 -5.70
C LEU A 176 7.78 -1.40 -6.38
N GLU A 177 7.85 -1.38 -7.71
CA GLU A 177 8.29 -2.51 -8.51
C GLU A 177 9.76 -2.88 -8.20
N TYR A 178 10.05 -4.17 -8.28
CA TYR A 178 11.39 -4.72 -8.08
C TYR A 178 12.40 -4.25 -9.16
N PRO A 179 13.72 -4.39 -8.94
CA PRO A 179 14.71 -4.09 -9.97
C PRO A 179 14.59 -5.04 -11.16
N VAL A 180 14.50 -4.48 -12.37
CA VAL A 180 14.45 -5.24 -13.63
C VAL A 180 15.83 -5.33 -14.26
N TYR A 181 16.10 -6.47 -14.91
CA TYR A 181 17.34 -6.75 -15.60
C TYR A 181 17.04 -7.33 -16.98
N THR A 182 17.92 -7.08 -17.94
CA THR A 182 17.88 -7.68 -19.27
C THR A 182 19.28 -8.10 -19.69
N ARG A 183 19.40 -8.74 -20.85
CA ARG A 183 20.69 -9.16 -21.41
C ARG A 183 21.59 -7.93 -21.67
N PRO A 184 22.92 -8.06 -21.54
CA PRO A 184 23.67 -9.27 -21.20
C PRO A 184 23.66 -9.63 -19.70
N ALA A 185 24.06 -10.85 -19.34
CA ALA A 185 24.08 -11.33 -17.95
C ALA A 185 25.11 -10.62 -17.05
N SER A 186 26.15 -10.02 -17.65
CA SER A 186 27.14 -9.19 -16.98
C SER A 186 27.44 -7.97 -17.83
N TRP A 187 27.45 -6.79 -17.21
CA TRP A 187 27.79 -5.53 -17.86
C TRP A 187 28.72 -4.73 -16.94
N LEU A 188 29.95 -4.45 -17.38
CA LEU A 188 30.97 -3.72 -16.60
C LEU A 188 31.24 -4.31 -15.20
N GLY A 189 31.17 -5.65 -15.06
CA GLY A 189 31.34 -6.33 -13.77
C GLY A 189 30.13 -6.23 -12.85
N LEU A 190 28.99 -5.74 -13.35
CA LEU A 190 27.69 -5.77 -12.67
C LEU A 190 26.89 -6.95 -13.21
N ASP A 191 26.83 -8.02 -12.41
CA ASP A 191 26.14 -9.25 -12.77
C ASP A 191 24.65 -9.19 -12.43
N VAL A 192 23.83 -9.83 -13.28
CA VAL A 192 22.43 -10.10 -12.96
C VAL A 192 22.37 -11.06 -11.76
N PRO A 193 21.48 -10.82 -10.76
CA PRO A 193 21.31 -11.71 -9.63
C PRO A 193 21.15 -13.18 -10.06
N PRO A 194 21.94 -14.14 -9.54
CA PRO A 194 21.94 -15.52 -10.02
C PRO A 194 20.57 -16.21 -9.97
N VAL A 195 19.72 -15.85 -9.00
CA VAL A 195 18.34 -16.35 -8.89
C VAL A 195 17.48 -16.00 -10.11
N LEU A 196 17.74 -14.87 -10.79
CA LEU A 196 17.03 -14.50 -12.01
C LEU A 196 17.48 -15.30 -13.24
N LEU A 197 18.61 -16.02 -13.12
CA LEU A 197 19.17 -16.88 -14.17
C LEU A 197 18.86 -18.37 -13.92
N SER A 198 18.22 -18.73 -12.80
CA SER A 198 18.05 -20.13 -12.38
C SER A 198 16.92 -20.87 -13.10
N GLY A 199 15.94 -20.15 -13.64
CA GLY A 199 14.69 -20.73 -14.15
C GLY A 199 13.71 -21.19 -13.06
N ASP A 200 14.06 -21.03 -11.78
CA ASP A 200 13.17 -21.37 -10.67
C ASP A 200 12.14 -20.26 -10.46
N HIS A 201 10.93 -20.45 -11.00
CA HIS A 201 9.84 -19.48 -10.91
C HIS A 201 9.45 -19.15 -9.47
N ALA A 202 9.52 -20.10 -8.53
CA ALA A 202 9.17 -19.85 -7.13
C ALA A 202 10.22 -18.97 -6.46
N ALA A 203 11.51 -19.29 -6.66
CA ALA A 203 12.62 -18.50 -6.13
C ALA A 203 12.67 -17.09 -6.75
N ILE A 204 12.37 -16.97 -8.05
CA ILE A 204 12.29 -15.67 -8.74
C ILE A 204 11.15 -14.83 -8.18
N SER A 205 9.95 -15.41 -8.02
CA SER A 205 8.78 -14.71 -7.48
C SER A 205 9.03 -14.23 -6.03
N GLN A 206 9.64 -15.08 -5.20
CA GLN A 206 10.05 -14.71 -3.85
C GLN A 206 11.06 -13.56 -3.88
N TRP A 207 12.10 -13.66 -4.72
CA TRP A 207 13.11 -12.61 -4.85
C TRP A 207 12.50 -11.28 -5.29
N ARG A 208 11.56 -11.29 -6.26
CA ARG A 208 10.85 -10.09 -6.74
C ARG A 208 10.08 -9.43 -5.59
N THR A 209 9.34 -10.21 -4.83
CA THR A 209 8.56 -9.73 -3.67
C THR A 209 9.46 -9.09 -2.62
N GLU A 210 10.56 -9.76 -2.26
CA GLU A 210 11.52 -9.26 -1.28
C GLU A 210 12.26 -8.00 -1.77
N ALA A 211 12.64 -7.97 -3.04
CA ALA A 211 13.32 -6.83 -3.65
C ALA A 211 12.40 -5.60 -3.78
N ALA A 212 11.13 -5.80 -4.13
CA ALA A 212 10.10 -4.77 -4.12
C ALA A 212 9.95 -4.16 -2.72
N ARG A 213 9.71 -4.99 -1.69
CA ARG A 213 9.61 -4.53 -0.28
C ARG A 213 10.83 -3.73 0.16
N ARG A 214 12.04 -4.25 -0.10
CA ARG A 214 13.28 -3.57 0.25
C ARG A 214 13.38 -2.21 -0.44
N ARG A 215 13.07 -2.14 -1.73
CA ARG A 215 13.09 -0.88 -2.49
C ARG A 215 12.04 0.11 -1.98
N THR A 216 10.81 -0.34 -1.72
CA THR A 216 9.74 0.49 -1.15
C THR A 216 10.17 1.05 0.18
N ALA A 217 10.63 0.21 1.10
CA ALA A 217 10.99 0.68 2.43
C ALA A 217 12.19 1.66 2.43
N GLN A 218 13.10 1.52 1.45
CA GLN A 218 14.23 2.44 1.28
C GLN A 218 13.84 3.78 0.63
N ARG A 219 12.90 3.79 -0.32
CA ARG A 219 12.60 4.97 -1.15
C ARG A 219 11.28 5.66 -0.83
N ARG A 220 10.33 4.91 -0.27
CA ARG A 220 8.97 5.30 0.08
C ARG A 220 8.59 4.69 1.44
N PRO A 221 9.27 5.08 2.53
CA PRO A 221 8.96 4.60 3.87
C PRO A 221 7.54 4.96 4.33
N ASP A 222 6.91 5.94 3.68
CA ASP A 222 5.49 6.27 3.82
C ASP A 222 4.55 5.17 3.31
N LEU A 223 4.99 4.35 2.33
CA LEU A 223 4.22 3.20 1.82
C LEU A 223 4.52 1.91 2.58
N LEU A 224 5.76 1.73 3.05
CA LEU A 224 6.16 0.53 3.78
C LEU A 224 7.26 0.83 4.79
N HIS A 225 7.00 0.52 6.07
CA HIS A 225 8.00 0.68 7.12
C HIS A 225 9.23 -0.23 6.90
N ALA A 226 10.43 0.26 7.24
CA ALA A 226 11.71 -0.43 7.09
C ALA A 226 11.73 -1.83 7.73
N SER A 227 11.04 -1.99 8.86
CA SER A 227 10.90 -3.30 9.54
C SER A 227 10.29 -4.41 8.67
N ALA A 228 9.50 -4.06 7.65
CA ALA A 228 8.87 -5.02 6.74
C ALA A 228 9.82 -5.54 5.64
N ALA A 229 10.97 -4.89 5.46
CA ALA A 229 12.04 -5.34 4.58
C ALA A 229 13.04 -6.30 5.26
N ALA A 230 12.95 -6.49 6.58
CA ALA A 230 13.84 -7.39 7.31
C ALA A 230 13.72 -8.84 6.82
N THR A 231 14.87 -9.49 6.67
CA THR A 231 15.02 -10.89 6.23
C THR A 231 15.58 -11.80 7.32
N SER A 232 16.12 -11.21 8.38
CA SER A 232 16.58 -11.87 9.60
C SER A 232 16.06 -11.11 10.82
N TRP A 233 15.96 -11.80 11.95
CA TRP A 233 15.51 -11.24 13.22
C TRP A 233 16.52 -11.56 14.30
N GLU A 234 16.99 -10.53 14.99
CA GLU A 234 17.76 -10.70 16.21
C GLU A 234 16.78 -10.81 17.39
N ILE A 235 16.87 -11.91 18.14
CA ILE A 235 16.03 -12.17 19.30
C ILE A 235 16.88 -11.95 20.55
N VAL A 236 16.54 -10.94 21.34
CA VAL A 236 17.29 -10.52 22.52
C VAL A 236 16.42 -10.58 23.78
N PRO A 237 16.99 -10.76 24.98
CA PRO A 237 16.24 -10.63 26.23
C PRO A 237 15.58 -9.25 26.33
N ALA A 238 14.33 -9.22 26.79
CA ALA A 238 13.60 -7.99 27.04
C ALA A 238 14.17 -7.26 28.27
N VAL A 239 14.13 -5.94 28.24
CA VAL A 239 14.50 -5.07 29.36
C VAL A 239 13.29 -4.28 29.84
N PRO A 240 13.28 -3.72 31.08
CA PRO A 240 12.13 -2.97 31.58
C PRO A 240 11.66 -1.83 30.67
N GLY A 241 12.56 -1.22 29.90
CA GLY A 241 12.24 -0.19 28.92
C GLY A 241 11.35 -0.65 27.75
N ASP A 242 11.26 -1.97 27.49
CA ASP A 242 10.41 -2.53 26.42
C ASP A 242 8.93 -2.60 26.82
N ALA A 243 8.57 -2.43 28.10
CA ALA A 243 7.23 -2.69 28.63
C ALA A 243 6.12 -1.93 27.89
N GLY A 244 6.33 -0.67 27.54
CA GLY A 244 5.35 0.14 26.81
C GLY A 244 5.10 -0.35 25.38
N GLU A 245 6.16 -0.73 24.67
CA GLU A 245 6.06 -1.29 23.31
C GLU A 245 5.52 -2.72 23.33
N LEU A 246 5.85 -3.52 24.35
CA LEU A 246 5.26 -4.84 24.58
C LEU A 246 3.75 -4.76 24.80
N LEU A 247 3.29 -3.81 25.62
CA LEU A 247 1.85 -3.57 25.81
C LEU A 247 1.17 -3.18 24.49
N THR A 248 1.82 -2.35 23.69
CA THR A 248 1.31 -1.92 22.37
C THR A 248 1.22 -3.10 21.41
N LEU A 249 2.30 -3.87 21.28
CA LEU A 249 2.35 -5.06 20.42
C LEU A 249 1.30 -6.09 20.85
N GLN A 250 1.19 -6.34 22.15
CA GLN A 250 0.20 -7.24 22.72
C GLN A 250 -1.21 -6.85 22.33
N ARG A 251 -1.60 -5.59 22.51
CA ARG A 251 -2.94 -5.13 22.12
C ARG A 251 -3.16 -5.34 20.63
N ALA A 252 -2.19 -5.00 19.79
CA ALA A 252 -2.27 -5.22 18.35
C ALA A 252 -2.45 -6.71 17.98
N CYS A 253 -1.75 -7.62 18.66
CA CYS A 253 -1.84 -9.06 18.39
C CYS A 253 -3.20 -9.68 18.81
N TRP A 254 -3.84 -9.18 19.88
CA TRP A 254 -5.07 -9.77 20.41
C TRP A 254 -6.38 -9.16 19.89
N VAL A 255 -6.33 -8.04 19.15
CA VAL A 255 -7.53 -7.50 18.47
C VAL A 255 -8.13 -8.53 17.50
N GLN A 256 -7.30 -9.30 16.79
CA GLN A 256 -7.80 -10.35 15.88
C GLN A 256 -8.51 -11.47 16.62
N GLU A 257 -8.05 -11.83 17.83
CA GLU A 257 -8.73 -12.81 18.67
C GLU A 257 -10.09 -12.25 19.16
N ALA A 258 -10.17 -10.95 19.47
CA ALA A 258 -11.43 -10.30 19.82
C ALA A 258 -12.46 -10.35 18.70
N LEU A 259 -12.01 -10.04 17.48
CA LEU A 259 -12.85 -10.14 16.29
C LEU A 259 -13.30 -11.58 16.02
N ALA A 260 -12.41 -12.56 16.22
CA ALA A 260 -12.74 -13.99 16.01
C ALA A 260 -13.73 -14.55 17.04
N ASN A 261 -13.78 -13.98 18.25
CA ASN A 261 -14.67 -14.39 19.33
C ASN A 261 -15.89 -13.47 19.51
N ASP A 262 -16.00 -12.39 18.73
CA ASP A 262 -17.02 -11.35 18.87
C ASP A 262 -17.11 -10.79 20.30
N SER A 263 -15.96 -10.68 20.97
CA SER A 263 -15.87 -10.21 22.36
C SER A 263 -14.53 -9.55 22.65
N LEU A 264 -14.58 -8.33 23.18
CA LEU A 264 -13.42 -7.63 23.76
C LEU A 264 -13.29 -7.90 25.26
N ALA A 265 -14.40 -8.19 25.95
CA ALA A 265 -14.44 -8.32 27.40
C ALA A 265 -13.72 -9.57 27.90
N ASP A 266 -13.80 -10.67 27.14
CA ASP A 266 -13.33 -11.99 27.56
C ASP A 266 -11.86 -12.27 27.20
N ILE A 267 -11.10 -11.22 26.85
CA ILE A 267 -9.70 -11.33 26.42
C ILE A 267 -8.80 -10.57 27.40
N PRO A 268 -8.24 -11.26 28.42
CA PRO A 268 -7.44 -10.62 29.47
C PRO A 268 -6.30 -9.75 28.94
N ALA A 269 -5.62 -10.19 27.87
CA ALA A 269 -4.50 -9.47 27.26
C ALA A 269 -4.87 -8.07 26.73
N LEU A 270 -6.15 -7.78 26.47
CA LEU A 270 -6.59 -6.44 26.04
C LEU A 270 -6.82 -5.50 27.23
N HIS A 271 -6.97 -6.02 28.44
CA HIS A 271 -7.28 -5.26 29.66
C HIS A 271 -6.08 -5.07 30.59
N GLU A 272 -4.96 -5.72 30.32
CA GLU A 272 -3.72 -5.51 31.07
C GLU A 272 -3.22 -4.05 30.95
N SER A 273 -2.76 -3.53 32.09
CA SER A 273 -2.10 -2.24 32.25
C SER A 273 -0.59 -2.34 32.00
N LEU A 274 0.09 -1.19 32.04
CA LEU A 274 1.56 -1.18 31.97
C LEU A 274 2.19 -1.85 33.20
N ASP A 275 1.59 -1.70 34.37
CA ASP A 275 2.06 -2.31 35.60
C ASP A 275 1.95 -3.83 35.54
N ASP A 276 0.84 -4.35 35.01
CA ASP A 276 0.68 -5.80 34.76
C ASP A 276 1.79 -6.33 33.84
N VAL A 277 2.17 -5.55 32.82
CA VAL A 277 3.27 -5.89 31.91
C VAL A 277 4.61 -5.94 32.64
N LEU A 278 4.91 -4.93 33.44
CA LEU A 278 6.13 -4.90 34.24
C LEU A 278 6.19 -6.07 35.23
N ASP A 279 5.07 -6.43 35.84
CA ASP A 279 4.99 -7.53 36.80
C ASP A 279 5.24 -8.87 36.13
N TRP A 280 4.53 -9.19 35.03
CA TRP A 280 4.79 -10.47 34.37
C TRP A 280 6.16 -10.52 33.69
N MET A 281 6.77 -9.38 33.32
CA MET A 281 8.16 -9.36 32.82
C MET A 281 9.19 -9.73 33.90
N ARG A 282 8.88 -9.53 35.19
CA ARG A 282 9.72 -9.99 36.31
C ARG A 282 9.58 -11.51 36.52
N ASP A 283 8.36 -12.01 36.35
CA ASP A 283 8.05 -13.43 36.58
C ASP A 283 8.38 -14.33 35.39
N TRP A 284 8.40 -13.79 34.18
CA TRP A 284 8.63 -14.51 32.94
C TRP A 284 9.91 -14.06 32.25
N SER A 285 10.75 -15.03 31.88
CA SER A 285 11.85 -14.74 30.96
C SER A 285 11.25 -14.36 29.61
N THR A 286 11.53 -13.14 29.16
CA THR A 286 10.89 -12.56 27.97
C THR A 286 11.97 -12.19 26.96
N TRP A 287 11.71 -12.46 25.69
CA TRP A 287 12.56 -12.11 24.57
C TRP A 287 11.78 -11.28 23.57
N VAL A 288 12.46 -10.35 22.92
CA VAL A 288 11.90 -9.40 21.97
C VAL A 288 12.69 -9.44 20.66
N VAL A 289 12.03 -9.02 19.60
CA VAL A 289 12.65 -8.72 18.30
C VAL A 289 12.42 -7.27 17.99
N ARG A 290 13.51 -6.54 17.80
CA ARG A 290 13.50 -5.18 17.28
C ARG A 290 13.99 -5.20 15.83
N SER A 291 13.32 -4.42 14.98
CA SER A 291 13.68 -4.26 13.58
C SER A 291 13.50 -2.80 13.21
N GLU A 292 14.60 -2.14 12.83
CA GLU A 292 14.61 -0.72 12.45
C GLU A 292 13.97 0.18 13.54
N GLY A 293 14.38 -0.02 14.80
CA GLY A 293 13.89 0.73 15.97
C GLY A 293 12.52 0.31 16.51
N ARG A 294 11.73 -0.46 15.75
CA ARG A 294 10.40 -0.92 16.15
C ARG A 294 10.43 -2.29 16.84
N LEU A 295 9.73 -2.46 17.96
CA LEU A 295 9.46 -3.78 18.53
C LEU A 295 8.40 -4.52 17.69
N VAL A 296 8.81 -5.61 17.05
CA VAL A 296 8.00 -6.31 16.04
C VAL A 296 7.62 -7.74 16.40
N GLY A 297 8.22 -8.29 17.45
CA GLY A 297 7.89 -9.60 17.96
C GLY A 297 8.34 -9.77 19.40
N ALA A 298 7.71 -10.71 20.09
CA ALA A 298 8.08 -11.08 21.44
C ALA A 298 7.62 -12.50 21.78
N VAL A 299 8.25 -13.11 22.77
CA VAL A 299 7.88 -14.41 23.31
C VAL A 299 8.34 -14.51 24.75
N ARG A 300 7.61 -15.23 25.60
CA ARG A 300 8.01 -15.44 27.00
C ARG A 300 7.96 -16.91 27.39
N GLY A 301 8.79 -17.27 28.36
CA GLY A 301 8.95 -18.61 28.88
C GLY A 301 9.08 -18.62 30.40
N ARG A 302 8.53 -19.65 31.03
CA ARG A 302 8.64 -19.89 32.47
C ARG A 302 8.57 -21.37 32.78
N LEU A 303 9.31 -21.82 33.79
CA LEU A 303 9.24 -23.19 34.28
C LEU A 303 8.01 -23.36 35.18
N GLU A 304 7.17 -24.35 34.91
CA GLU A 304 5.96 -24.64 35.68
C GLU A 304 5.88 -26.13 36.04
N PRO A 305 5.35 -26.50 37.23
CA PRO A 305 5.11 -27.90 37.57
C PRO A 305 4.09 -28.56 36.62
N VAL A 306 4.31 -29.83 36.26
CA VAL A 306 3.32 -30.58 35.46
C VAL A 306 2.20 -31.09 36.38
N GLU A 307 1.02 -30.45 36.30
CA GLU A 307 -0.18 -30.87 37.02
C GLU A 307 -0.52 -32.35 36.84
N GLY A 308 -0.90 -33.00 37.94
CA GLY A 308 -1.35 -34.40 37.98
C GLY A 308 -0.25 -35.48 37.90
N SER A 309 1.01 -35.13 37.62
CA SER A 309 2.09 -36.12 37.42
C SER A 309 2.99 -36.35 38.64
N GLY A 310 2.99 -35.42 39.61
CA GLY A 310 3.82 -35.49 40.82
C GLY A 310 5.34 -35.45 40.60
N ARG A 311 5.83 -35.50 39.34
CA ARG A 311 7.24 -35.42 38.96
C ARG A 311 7.39 -34.80 37.57
N GLY A 312 8.17 -33.72 37.47
CA GLY A 312 8.59 -33.09 36.22
C GLY A 312 8.08 -31.66 36.05
N PHE A 313 8.84 -30.87 35.28
CA PHE A 313 8.50 -29.50 34.94
C PHE A 313 8.19 -29.37 33.44
N ALA A 314 7.27 -28.47 33.10
CA ALA A 314 7.02 -28.03 31.74
C ALA A 314 7.56 -26.61 31.56
N TRP A 315 8.16 -26.37 30.39
CA TRP A 315 8.46 -25.02 29.93
C TRP A 315 7.19 -24.42 29.34
N ALA A 316 6.54 -23.55 30.11
CA ALA A 316 5.37 -22.81 29.67
C ALA A 316 5.81 -21.69 28.72
N ILE A 317 5.31 -21.72 27.49
CA ILE A 317 5.56 -20.73 26.46
C ILE A 317 4.29 -19.88 26.34
N GLY A 318 4.46 -18.57 26.45
CA GLY A 318 3.38 -17.60 26.37
C GLY A 318 3.72 -16.44 25.46
N ARG A 319 2.69 -15.66 25.12
CA ARG A 319 2.78 -14.42 24.34
C ARG A 319 3.70 -14.52 23.11
N VAL A 320 3.51 -15.53 22.26
CA VAL A 320 4.17 -15.57 20.95
C VAL A 320 3.54 -14.48 20.08
N MET A 321 4.15 -13.31 20.07
CA MET A 321 3.64 -12.08 19.46
C MET A 321 4.40 -11.76 18.19
N VAL A 322 3.66 -11.46 17.13
CA VAL A 322 4.19 -10.98 15.86
C VAL A 322 3.32 -9.80 15.44
N ALA A 323 3.96 -8.66 15.15
CA ALA A 323 3.28 -7.48 14.65
C ALA A 323 2.39 -7.85 13.44
N PRO A 324 1.12 -7.41 13.38
CA PRO A 324 0.17 -7.86 12.36
C PRO A 324 0.67 -7.74 10.92
N ASP A 325 1.37 -6.65 10.59
CA ASP A 325 1.94 -6.38 9.26
C ASP A 325 3.16 -7.26 8.90
N LEU A 326 3.71 -8.01 9.86
CA LEU A 326 4.82 -8.96 9.66
C LEU A 326 4.40 -10.42 9.82
N GLN A 327 3.11 -10.72 9.97
CA GLN A 327 2.62 -12.09 10.02
C GLN A 327 2.89 -12.83 8.70
N GLY A 328 2.96 -14.17 8.76
CA GLY A 328 3.28 -15.00 7.60
C GLY A 328 4.74 -14.93 7.13
N ARG A 329 5.59 -14.10 7.72
CA ARG A 329 7.00 -13.94 7.34
C ARG A 329 7.95 -14.96 7.96
N GLY A 330 7.48 -15.80 8.89
CA GLY A 330 8.31 -16.79 9.58
C GLY A 330 8.81 -16.35 10.97
N LEU A 331 8.62 -15.08 11.35
CA LEU A 331 9.02 -14.55 12.68
C LEU A 331 8.41 -15.34 13.84
N GLY A 332 7.12 -15.73 13.77
CA GLY A 332 6.49 -16.54 14.81
C GLY A 332 7.15 -17.91 15.00
N ARG A 333 7.61 -18.53 13.90
CA ARG A 333 8.38 -19.79 13.96
C ARG A 333 9.76 -19.56 14.57
N ALA A 334 10.43 -18.46 14.23
CA ALA A 334 11.74 -18.11 14.79
C ALA A 334 11.64 -17.87 16.32
N LEU A 335 10.63 -17.13 16.77
CA LEU A 335 10.34 -16.91 18.19
C LEU A 335 10.07 -18.22 18.93
N LEU A 336 9.26 -19.11 18.35
CA LEU A 336 8.96 -20.41 18.93
C LEU A 336 10.21 -21.31 19.04
N ALA A 337 11.03 -21.35 17.99
CA ALA A 337 12.27 -22.12 18.01
C ALA A 337 13.28 -21.56 19.04
N HIS A 338 13.37 -20.22 19.13
CA HIS A 338 14.24 -19.57 20.11
C HIS A 338 13.80 -19.87 21.55
N ILE A 339 12.52 -19.69 21.87
CA ILE A 339 12.03 -19.92 23.24
C ILE A 339 12.16 -21.38 23.69
N GLU A 340 12.10 -22.33 22.74
CA GLU A 340 12.41 -23.74 23.00
C GLU A 340 13.91 -23.93 23.28
N SER A 341 14.79 -23.30 22.49
CA SER A 341 16.24 -23.45 22.64
C SER A 341 16.82 -22.92 23.96
N VAL A 342 16.11 -21.98 24.60
CA VAL A 342 16.50 -21.36 25.88
C VAL A 342 15.71 -21.93 27.07
N ALA A 343 15.00 -23.04 26.87
CA ALA A 343 14.24 -23.67 27.94
C ALA A 343 15.14 -24.13 29.08
N ALA A 344 14.63 -24.03 30.31
CA ALA A 344 15.37 -24.47 31.48
C ALA A 344 15.71 -25.98 31.39
N PRO A 345 16.92 -26.43 31.78
CA PRO A 345 17.34 -27.82 31.67
C PRO A 345 16.43 -28.83 32.40
N GLU A 346 15.69 -28.38 33.41
CA GLU A 346 14.75 -29.18 34.20
C GLU A 346 13.42 -29.44 33.48
N ALA A 347 13.15 -28.72 32.39
CA ALA A 347 11.96 -28.95 31.59
C ALA A 347 12.01 -30.35 30.97
N THR A 348 10.86 -31.02 30.97
CA THR A 348 10.66 -32.36 30.36
C THR A 348 9.66 -32.31 29.21
N SER A 349 8.99 -31.16 29.03
CA SER A 349 8.06 -30.88 27.96
C SER A 349 7.89 -29.38 27.77
N TYR A 350 7.35 -28.99 26.62
CA TYR A 350 6.84 -27.65 26.34
C TYR A 350 5.32 -27.64 26.47
N ARG A 351 4.78 -26.52 26.95
CA ARG A 351 3.34 -26.27 27.09
C ARG A 351 3.03 -24.86 26.59
N LEU A 352 1.97 -24.70 25.79
CA LEU A 352 1.46 -23.39 25.39
C LEU A 352 -0.05 -23.44 25.19
N PHE A 353 -0.70 -22.29 25.13
CA PHE A 353 -2.10 -22.17 24.72
C PHE A 353 -2.26 -21.14 23.59
N THR A 354 -3.33 -21.30 22.82
CA THR A 354 -3.76 -20.34 21.79
C THR A 354 -5.28 -20.34 21.72
N GLY A 355 -5.88 -19.29 21.16
CA GLY A 355 -7.31 -19.23 20.91
C GLY A 355 -7.82 -20.46 20.15
N ALA A 356 -8.93 -21.03 20.60
CA ALA A 356 -9.53 -22.24 20.03
C ALA A 356 -9.95 -22.06 18.56
N ARG A 357 -10.27 -20.81 18.18
CA ARG A 357 -10.63 -20.42 16.81
C ARG A 357 -9.42 -20.00 15.96
N SER A 358 -8.22 -19.93 16.55
CA SER A 358 -7.00 -19.50 15.85
C SER A 358 -6.38 -20.63 15.02
N THR A 359 -7.02 -20.94 13.89
CA THR A 359 -6.68 -22.10 13.05
C THR A 359 -5.25 -22.07 12.51
N ASP A 360 -4.73 -20.89 12.16
CA ASP A 360 -3.36 -20.72 11.66
C ASP A 360 -2.31 -20.95 12.75
N ASN A 361 -2.53 -20.44 13.97
CA ASN A 361 -1.66 -20.71 15.11
C ASN A 361 -1.63 -22.21 15.43
N ILE A 362 -2.81 -22.85 15.49
CA ILE A 362 -2.91 -24.30 15.75
C ILE A 362 -2.15 -25.09 14.67
N ARG A 363 -2.28 -24.70 13.39
CA ARG A 363 -1.54 -25.33 12.28
C ARG A 363 -0.03 -25.13 12.43
N MET A 364 0.42 -23.93 12.79
CA MET A 364 1.83 -23.62 13.04
C MET A 364 2.42 -24.50 14.15
N TYR A 365 1.75 -24.57 15.31
CA TYR A 365 2.22 -25.36 16.46
C TYR A 365 2.22 -26.86 16.16
N LYS A 366 1.19 -27.39 15.46
CA LYS A 366 1.18 -28.79 15.03
C LYS A 366 2.36 -29.12 14.12
N LYS A 367 2.70 -28.24 13.17
CA LYS A 367 3.90 -28.41 12.32
C LYS A 367 5.20 -28.38 13.12
N ALA A 368 5.24 -27.66 14.25
CA ALA A 368 6.37 -27.62 15.17
C ALA A 368 6.43 -28.82 16.14
N GLY A 369 5.50 -29.78 16.04
CA GLY A 369 5.47 -31.01 16.84
C GLY A 369 4.54 -30.97 18.06
N TYR A 370 3.78 -29.89 18.27
CA TYR A 370 2.84 -29.79 19.38
C TYR A 370 1.56 -30.57 19.12
N ARG A 371 1.00 -31.15 20.18
CA ARG A 371 -0.28 -31.86 20.18
C ARG A 371 -1.29 -31.15 21.06
N VAL A 372 -2.50 -30.96 20.53
CA VAL A 372 -3.63 -30.42 21.28
C VAL A 372 -4.00 -31.41 22.40
N ARG A 373 -4.21 -30.89 23.62
CA ARG A 373 -4.56 -31.65 24.81
C ARG A 373 -5.94 -31.25 25.26
N THR A 374 -6.94 -32.06 24.91
CA THR A 374 -8.34 -31.88 25.34
C THR A 374 -8.60 -32.49 26.72
N ASP A 375 -7.62 -33.23 27.25
CA ASP A 375 -7.65 -33.91 28.55
C ASP A 375 -7.06 -33.05 29.67
N LEU A 376 -6.64 -31.83 29.37
CA LEU A 376 -6.07 -30.87 30.33
C LEU A 376 -6.84 -29.56 30.27
N ASP A 377 -6.93 -28.87 31.41
CA ASP A 377 -7.60 -27.58 31.50
C ASP A 377 -6.87 -26.51 30.66
N ALA A 378 -7.67 -25.68 29.99
CA ALA A 378 -7.21 -24.54 29.21
C ALA A 378 -8.01 -23.29 29.64
N PRO A 379 -7.43 -22.08 29.50
CA PRO A 379 -8.19 -20.85 29.69
C PRO A 379 -9.45 -20.81 28.81
N PRO A 380 -10.51 -20.08 29.23
CA PRO A 380 -11.70 -19.89 28.41
C PRO A 380 -11.35 -19.48 26.98
N LEU A 381 -12.05 -20.05 26.00
CA LEU A 381 -11.83 -19.80 24.56
C LEU A 381 -10.45 -20.22 24.02
N ALA A 382 -9.59 -20.86 24.81
CA ALA A 382 -8.28 -21.34 24.39
C ALA A 382 -8.21 -22.88 24.30
N VAL A 383 -7.21 -23.38 23.58
CA VAL A 383 -6.82 -24.78 23.58
C VAL A 383 -5.37 -24.91 24.05
N LEU A 384 -5.13 -25.93 24.88
CA LEU A 384 -3.78 -26.26 25.36
C LEU A 384 -3.06 -27.16 24.36
N LEU A 385 -1.78 -26.90 24.14
CA LEU A 385 -0.90 -27.75 23.33
C LEU A 385 0.38 -28.11 24.09
N THR A 386 0.87 -29.33 23.88
CA THR A 386 2.11 -29.83 24.52
C THR A 386 3.03 -30.51 23.51
N LYS A 387 4.34 -30.44 23.74
CA LYS A 387 5.39 -31.12 22.97
C LYS A 387 6.38 -31.74 23.96
N ARG A 388 6.75 -33.01 23.80
CA ARG A 388 7.80 -33.62 24.63
C ARG A 388 9.17 -33.18 24.11
N LEU A 389 10.10 -32.99 25.05
CA LEU A 389 11.50 -32.66 24.76
C LEU A 389 12.23 -33.85 24.11
#